data_AF-A0A1I4LZ83-F1
#
_entry.id   AF-A0A1I4LZ83-F1
#
_cell.length_a   1.000
_cell.length_b   1.000
_cell.length_c   1.000
_cell.angle_alpha   90.00
_cell.angle_beta   90.00
_cell.angle_gamma   90.00
#
_symmetry.space_group_name_H-M   'P 1'
#
loop_
_entity.id
_entity.type
_entity.pdbx_description
1 polymer ?
#
loop_
_entity_poly.entity_id
_entity_poly.type
_entity_poly.pdbx_seq_one_letter_code
_entity_poly.pdbx_strand_id
1 'polypeptide(L)'
;MSNPVSVGATAAAAAPANDNVKVKDDNVKVKDDSGMSAVQKAKGQLNASIVQASLTVSIGAGNEPLALLLKSALTGINEALKDQFGDNAIQNAMSQDNTPEGTAGRIVALSTAFYDAFRQQHPGEDPDAVLQKFLDTIRGGATTGFSEARGILRGLNVLGGDIASNIDKTQQLVDKGYDDFLAAHKSKPAADAAAADTAGDANTTVGVVASAGSKTTARVAFGKAA
;
A
#
# COMPACT_ATOMS: atom_id res chain seq x y z
N MET A 1 -23.14 67.27 -44.66
CA MET A 1 -22.37 67.19 -43.40
C MET A 1 -21.04 66.50 -43.70
N SER A 2 -20.00 66.99 -43.06
CA SER A 2 -18.58 66.95 -43.48
C SER A 2 -17.89 65.59 -43.38
N ASN A 3 -16.88 65.42 -44.25
CA ASN A 3 -15.73 64.49 -44.16
C ASN A 3 -14.59 65.18 -43.34
N PRO A 4 -13.35 64.64 -43.11
CA PRO A 4 -12.76 63.26 -43.23
C PRO A 4 -11.70 62.90 -42.12
N VAL A 5 -10.87 61.84 -42.36
CA VAL A 5 -9.47 61.51 -41.91
C VAL A 5 -9.19 61.08 -40.44
N SER A 6 -8.19 60.26 -40.03
CA SER A 6 -7.22 59.30 -40.63
C SER A 6 -6.42 58.59 -39.49
N VAL A 7 -5.95 57.34 -39.73
CA VAL A 7 -4.62 56.73 -39.41
C VAL A 7 -4.11 56.52 -37.96
N GLY A 8 -3.57 55.30 -37.74
CA GLY A 8 -2.45 54.96 -36.82
C GLY A 8 -2.51 53.48 -36.37
N ALA A 9 -1.88 52.48 -37.01
CA ALA A 9 -0.45 52.14 -37.11
C ALA A 9 0.22 51.71 -35.78
N THR A 10 0.44 50.40 -35.58
CA THR A 10 1.56 49.71 -34.85
C THR A 10 1.16 48.25 -34.59
N ALA A 11 2.01 47.23 -34.49
CA ALA A 11 3.29 46.82 -35.07
C ALA A 11 3.46 45.35 -34.62
N ALA A 12 4.11 44.53 -35.45
CA ALA A 12 4.49 43.17 -35.11
C ALA A 12 5.64 43.12 -34.10
N ALA A 13 5.62 42.15 -33.17
CA ALA A 13 6.79 41.65 -32.43
C ALA A 13 6.43 40.21 -31.97
N ALA A 14 7.03 39.15 -32.49
CA ALA A 14 8.39 38.63 -32.23
C ALA A 14 8.57 38.11 -30.78
N ALA A 15 8.98 36.84 -30.70
CA ALA A 15 9.15 36.00 -29.52
C ALA A 15 10.08 36.56 -28.43
N PRO A 16 10.15 35.87 -27.28
CA PRO A 16 11.46 35.54 -26.72
C PRO A 16 11.70 34.02 -26.64
N ALA A 17 12.91 33.64 -27.06
CA ALA A 17 13.59 32.38 -26.83
C ALA A 17 13.75 32.11 -25.31
N ASN A 18 13.41 30.92 -24.83
CA ASN A 18 14.29 29.79 -24.55
C ASN A 18 15.41 30.11 -23.55
N ASP A 19 15.21 29.68 -22.30
CA ASP A 19 16.26 29.61 -21.28
C ASP A 19 16.51 28.14 -20.90
N ASN A 20 17.78 27.77 -20.97
CA ASN A 20 18.30 26.42 -20.82
C ASN A 20 18.15 25.92 -19.37
N VAL A 21 17.40 24.84 -19.15
CA VAL A 21 17.65 23.96 -18.00
C VAL A 21 18.09 22.60 -18.51
N LYS A 22 19.40 22.39 -18.43
CA LYS A 22 20.13 21.15 -18.69
C LYS A 22 19.78 20.16 -17.56
N VAL A 23 18.72 19.38 -17.73
CA VAL A 23 18.47 18.21 -16.88
C VAL A 23 19.30 17.05 -17.44
N LYS A 24 20.22 16.55 -16.63
CA LYS A 24 21.05 15.38 -16.92
C LYS A 24 20.15 14.16 -17.12
N ASP A 25 20.42 13.44 -18.21
CA ASP A 25 20.02 12.05 -18.43
C ASP A 25 20.37 11.20 -17.21
N ASP A 26 19.36 10.82 -16.43
CA ASP A 26 19.39 9.60 -15.65
C ASP A 26 18.21 8.74 -16.10
N ASN A 27 18.59 7.69 -16.82
CA ASN A 27 17.78 6.60 -17.34
C ASN A 27 16.97 5.94 -16.22
N VAL A 28 15.81 6.51 -15.89
CA VAL A 28 14.76 5.78 -15.17
C VAL A 28 13.96 5.02 -16.21
N LYS A 29 14.43 3.82 -16.50
CA LYS A 29 13.64 2.78 -17.14
C LYS A 29 12.41 2.55 -16.27
N VAL A 30 11.32 3.21 -16.60
CA VAL A 30 10.00 2.97 -16.05
C VAL A 30 9.72 1.48 -16.26
N LYS A 31 9.81 0.70 -15.17
CA LYS A 31 9.30 -0.66 -15.15
C LYS A 31 7.81 -0.54 -15.38
N ASP A 32 7.38 -1.10 -16.50
CA ASP A 32 5.98 -1.30 -16.86
C ASP A 32 5.39 -2.33 -15.89
N ASP A 33 5.06 -1.87 -14.68
CA ASP A 33 4.36 -2.63 -13.63
C ASP A 33 2.85 -2.39 -13.73
N SER A 34 2.34 -2.33 -14.96
CA SER A 34 0.91 -2.28 -15.21
C SER A 34 0.33 -3.69 -15.05
N GLY A 35 -0.10 -3.94 -13.82
CA GLY A 35 -0.93 -5.07 -13.45
C GLY A 35 -1.99 -5.41 -14.52
N MET A 36 -1.95 -6.68 -14.95
CA MET A 36 -2.70 -7.30 -16.04
C MET A 36 -2.21 -6.88 -17.42
N SER A 37 -1.59 -7.83 -18.15
CA SER A 37 -1.04 -7.60 -19.48
C SER A 37 -2.09 -6.94 -20.39
N ALA A 38 -1.67 -6.08 -21.32
CA ALA A 38 -2.56 -5.46 -22.30
C ALA A 38 -3.45 -6.51 -22.99
N VAL A 39 -2.93 -7.73 -23.18
CA VAL A 39 -3.64 -8.90 -23.72
C VAL A 39 -4.76 -9.38 -22.80
N GLN A 40 -4.54 -9.45 -21.49
CA GLN A 40 -5.57 -9.87 -20.53
C GLN A 40 -6.68 -8.82 -20.39
N LYS A 41 -6.34 -7.52 -20.40
CA LYS A 41 -7.34 -6.43 -20.45
C LYS A 41 -8.13 -6.45 -21.75
N ALA A 42 -7.44 -6.63 -22.89
CA ALA A 42 -8.09 -6.77 -24.19
C ALA A 42 -8.98 -8.01 -24.27
N LYS A 43 -8.58 -9.13 -23.66
CA LYS A 43 -9.39 -10.36 -23.58
C LYS A 43 -10.62 -10.17 -22.70
N GLY A 44 -10.50 -9.47 -21.57
CA GLY A 44 -11.64 -9.10 -20.74
C GLY A 44 -12.65 -8.22 -21.48
N GLN A 45 -12.16 -7.18 -22.17
CA GLN A 45 -12.97 -6.31 -23.02
C GLN A 45 -13.62 -7.08 -24.18
N LEU A 46 -12.89 -8.02 -24.79
CA LEU A 46 -13.40 -8.90 -25.84
C LEU A 46 -14.49 -9.83 -25.31
N ASN A 47 -14.29 -10.46 -24.15
CA ASN A 47 -15.30 -11.34 -23.55
C ASN A 47 -16.57 -10.56 -23.21
N ALA A 48 -16.43 -9.35 -22.67
CA ALA A 48 -17.56 -8.46 -22.40
C ALA A 48 -18.31 -8.07 -23.69
N SER A 49 -17.58 -7.70 -24.75
CA SER A 49 -18.20 -7.35 -26.03
C SER A 49 -18.82 -8.56 -26.74
N ILE A 50 -18.27 -9.76 -26.60
CA ILE A 50 -18.88 -11.00 -27.08
C ILE A 50 -20.21 -11.25 -26.37
N VAL A 51 -20.26 -11.16 -25.04
CA VAL A 51 -21.51 -11.36 -24.28
C VAL A 51 -22.54 -10.30 -24.68
N GLN A 52 -22.11 -9.05 -24.85
CA GLN A 52 -22.99 -7.95 -25.23
C GLN A 52 -23.50 -8.09 -26.67
N ALA A 53 -22.64 -8.48 -27.62
CA ALA A 53 -23.02 -8.78 -29.00
C ALA A 53 -23.93 -10.00 -29.08
N SER A 54 -23.67 -11.04 -28.28
CA SER A 54 -24.54 -12.23 -28.20
C SER A 54 -25.92 -11.88 -27.68
N LEU A 55 -26.00 -10.95 -26.71
CA LEU A 55 -27.26 -10.41 -26.21
C LEU A 55 -27.96 -9.57 -27.29
N THR A 56 -27.27 -8.66 -27.98
CA THR A 56 -27.84 -7.84 -29.06
C THR A 56 -28.33 -8.70 -30.23
N VAL A 57 -27.56 -9.70 -30.65
CA VAL A 57 -27.97 -10.66 -31.70
C VAL A 57 -29.15 -11.49 -31.24
N SER A 58 -29.16 -11.96 -29.99
CA SER A 58 -30.30 -12.71 -29.44
C SER A 58 -31.57 -11.84 -29.41
N ILE A 59 -31.46 -10.55 -29.07
CA ILE A 59 -32.58 -9.61 -29.13
C ILE A 59 -33.01 -9.34 -30.58
N GLY A 60 -32.05 -9.09 -31.48
CA GLY A 60 -32.32 -8.79 -32.90
C GLY A 60 -32.82 -9.98 -33.73
N ALA A 61 -32.49 -11.21 -33.32
CA ALA A 61 -32.93 -12.45 -33.96
C ALA A 61 -34.21 -13.04 -33.33
N GLY A 62 -34.89 -12.32 -32.43
CA GLY A 62 -36.14 -12.77 -31.79
C GLY A 62 -35.96 -13.80 -30.68
N ASN A 63 -34.73 -14.02 -30.19
CA ASN A 63 -34.40 -14.91 -29.08
C ASN A 63 -34.48 -14.19 -27.71
N GLU A 64 -35.53 -13.38 -27.53
CA GLU A 64 -35.82 -12.61 -26.31
C GLU A 64 -35.82 -13.47 -25.02
N PRO A 65 -36.29 -14.73 -25.01
CA PRO A 65 -36.25 -15.55 -23.79
C PRO A 65 -34.83 -15.75 -23.23
N LEU A 66 -33.82 -15.92 -24.10
CA LEU A 66 -32.43 -16.07 -23.67
C LEU A 66 -31.87 -14.74 -23.12
N ALA A 67 -32.23 -13.63 -23.76
CA ALA A 67 -31.84 -12.29 -23.30
C ALA A 67 -32.41 -11.98 -21.90
N LEU A 68 -33.67 -12.35 -21.66
CA LEU A 68 -34.34 -12.22 -20.37
C LEU A 68 -33.71 -13.13 -19.30
N LEU A 69 -33.36 -14.36 -19.65
CA LEU A 69 -32.64 -15.27 -18.77
C LEU A 69 -31.29 -14.68 -18.36
N LEU A 70 -30.50 -14.19 -19.32
CA LEU A 70 -29.19 -13.59 -19.05
C LEU A 70 -29.32 -12.33 -18.19
N LYS A 71 -30.30 -11.47 -18.48
CA LYS A 71 -30.60 -10.28 -17.66
C LYS A 71 -30.97 -10.68 -16.23
N SER A 72 -31.86 -11.65 -16.07
CA SER A 72 -32.27 -12.19 -14.76
C SER A 72 -31.07 -12.73 -13.98
N ALA A 73 -30.20 -13.51 -14.64
CA ALA A 73 -28.98 -14.02 -14.04
C ALA A 73 -28.04 -12.89 -13.60
N LEU A 74 -27.80 -11.88 -14.44
CA LEU A 74 -26.95 -10.73 -14.10
C LEU A 74 -27.54 -9.89 -12.95
N THR A 75 -28.85 -9.66 -12.94
CA THR A 75 -29.54 -8.99 -11.83
C THR A 75 -29.42 -9.80 -10.55
N GLY A 76 -29.68 -11.11 -10.61
CA GLY A 76 -29.57 -12.01 -9.45
C GLY A 76 -28.16 -12.07 -8.87
N ILE A 77 -27.12 -12.13 -9.72
CA ILE A 77 -25.72 -12.10 -9.26
C ILE A 77 -25.38 -10.75 -8.62
N ASN A 78 -25.81 -9.62 -9.21
CA ASN A 78 -25.56 -8.31 -8.60
C ASN A 78 -26.23 -8.17 -7.23
N GLU A 79 -27.47 -8.65 -7.10
CA GLU A 79 -28.19 -8.63 -5.82
C GLU A 79 -27.50 -9.52 -4.78
N ALA A 80 -27.10 -10.74 -5.16
CA ALA A 80 -26.42 -11.68 -4.26
C ALA A 80 -25.04 -11.18 -3.77
N LEU A 81 -24.37 -10.34 -4.55
CA LEU A 81 -23.04 -9.82 -4.25
C LEU A 81 -23.05 -8.37 -3.72
N LYS A 82 -24.25 -7.78 -3.56
CA LYS A 82 -24.43 -6.37 -3.20
C LYS A 82 -23.81 -6.01 -1.84
N ASP A 83 -23.91 -6.90 -0.85
CA ASP A 83 -23.37 -6.62 0.49
C ASP A 83 -21.84 -6.47 0.50
N GLN A 84 -21.16 -7.18 -0.42
CA GLN A 84 -19.70 -7.19 -0.49
C GLN A 84 -19.15 -6.13 -1.45
N PHE A 85 -19.85 -5.87 -2.56
CA PHE A 85 -19.35 -5.04 -3.64
C PHE A 85 -20.22 -3.81 -3.95
N GLY A 86 -21.34 -3.62 -3.25
CA GLY A 86 -22.28 -2.53 -3.47
C GLY A 86 -23.14 -2.68 -4.72
N ASP A 87 -23.82 -1.60 -5.10
CA ASP A 87 -24.55 -1.56 -6.37
C ASP A 87 -23.60 -1.77 -7.56
N ASN A 88 -24.04 -2.52 -8.57
CA ASN A 88 -23.19 -2.96 -9.69
C ASN A 88 -22.01 -3.83 -9.23
N ALA A 89 -22.26 -4.73 -8.27
CA ALA A 89 -21.29 -5.64 -7.68
C ALA A 89 -20.36 -6.33 -8.70
N ILE A 90 -20.89 -6.79 -9.84
CA ILE A 90 -20.09 -7.43 -10.89
C ILE A 90 -19.06 -6.46 -11.48
N GLN A 91 -19.48 -5.23 -11.80
CA GLN A 91 -18.61 -4.20 -12.36
C GLN A 91 -17.55 -3.77 -11.35
N ASN A 92 -17.93 -3.66 -10.08
CA ASN A 92 -17.01 -3.29 -9.01
C ASN A 92 -15.98 -4.40 -8.77
N ALA A 93 -16.40 -5.66 -8.80
CA ALA A 93 -15.50 -6.82 -8.72
C ALA A 93 -14.51 -6.88 -9.89
N MET A 94 -14.96 -6.59 -11.12
CA MET A 94 -14.08 -6.53 -12.30
C MET A 94 -13.09 -5.37 -12.26
N SER A 95 -13.42 -4.30 -11.54
CA SER A 95 -12.55 -3.13 -11.39
C SER A 95 -11.46 -3.32 -10.33
N GLN A 96 -11.53 -4.39 -9.54
CA GLN A 96 -10.49 -4.71 -8.55
C GLN A 96 -9.18 -5.09 -9.21
N ASP A 97 -8.08 -4.63 -8.62
CA ASP A 97 -6.76 -5.09 -9.00
C ASP A 97 -6.52 -6.51 -8.45
N ASN A 98 -6.73 -7.50 -9.33
CA ASN A 98 -6.54 -8.92 -9.05
C ASN A 98 -5.17 -9.43 -9.53
N THR A 99 -4.21 -8.52 -9.72
CA THR A 99 -2.82 -8.92 -9.96
C THR A 99 -2.19 -9.52 -8.71
N PRO A 100 -1.05 -10.22 -8.85
CA PRO A 100 -0.31 -10.69 -7.69
C PRO A 100 0.02 -9.58 -6.70
N GLU A 101 0.41 -8.40 -7.19
CA GLU A 101 0.74 -7.22 -6.43
C GLU A 101 -0.48 -6.64 -5.70
N GLY A 102 -1.57 -6.38 -6.40
CA GLY A 102 -2.80 -5.84 -5.81
C GLY A 102 -3.42 -6.79 -4.78
N THR A 103 -3.33 -8.10 -5.03
CA THR A 103 -3.82 -9.12 -4.09
C THR A 103 -2.93 -9.22 -2.86
N ALA A 104 -1.60 -9.26 -3.04
CA ALA A 104 -0.66 -9.30 -1.92
C ALA A 104 -0.78 -8.05 -1.05
N GLY A 105 -0.89 -6.87 -1.67
CA GLY A 105 -1.11 -5.61 -0.95
C GLY A 105 -2.37 -5.62 -0.08
N ARG A 106 -3.48 -6.17 -0.60
CA ARG A 106 -4.72 -6.32 0.18
C ARG A 106 -4.55 -7.29 1.37
N ILE A 107 -3.87 -8.43 1.16
CA ILE A 107 -3.61 -9.41 2.23
C ILE A 107 -2.77 -8.77 3.34
N VAL A 108 -1.65 -8.13 2.97
CA VAL A 108 -0.74 -7.49 3.93
C VAL A 108 -1.49 -6.39 4.68
N ALA A 109 -2.14 -5.46 3.98
CA ALA A 109 -2.88 -4.36 4.59
C ALA A 109 -3.96 -4.85 5.58
N LEU A 110 -4.77 -5.83 5.17
CA LEU A 110 -5.83 -6.39 6.02
C LEU A 110 -5.24 -7.06 7.27
N SER A 111 -4.23 -7.92 7.09
CA SER A 111 -3.67 -8.70 8.20
C SER A 111 -2.88 -7.84 9.17
N THR A 112 -2.13 -6.83 8.70
CA THR A 112 -1.35 -5.95 9.59
C THR A 112 -2.18 -4.87 10.27
N ALA A 113 -3.40 -4.58 9.79
CA ALA A 113 -4.30 -3.59 10.42
C ALA A 113 -4.64 -3.91 11.89
N PHE A 114 -4.47 -5.16 12.30
CA PHE A 114 -4.73 -5.61 13.68
C PHE A 114 -3.56 -5.40 14.64
N TYR A 115 -2.40 -4.95 14.16
CA TYR A 115 -1.19 -4.88 14.97
C TYR A 115 -1.34 -3.96 16.19
N ASP A 116 -1.96 -2.80 16.03
CA ASP A 116 -2.14 -1.86 17.15
C ASP A 116 -3.01 -2.45 18.26
N ALA A 117 -4.09 -3.14 17.90
CA ALA A 117 -4.95 -3.83 18.85
C ALA A 117 -4.20 -4.99 19.54
N PHE A 118 -3.40 -5.75 18.79
CA PHE A 118 -2.57 -6.81 19.35
C PHE A 118 -1.57 -6.25 20.37
N ARG A 119 -0.84 -5.18 20.03
CA ARG A 119 0.12 -4.54 20.94
C ARG A 119 -0.52 -4.06 22.25
N GLN A 120 -1.73 -3.51 22.19
CA GLN A 120 -2.47 -3.08 23.39
C GLN A 120 -2.83 -4.22 24.35
N GLN A 121 -2.94 -5.45 23.83
CA GLN A 121 -3.21 -6.65 24.63
C GLN A 121 -1.95 -7.25 25.27
N HIS A 122 -0.76 -6.76 24.90
CA HIS A 122 0.52 -7.21 25.42
C HIS A 122 1.27 -6.09 26.19
N PRO A 123 0.66 -5.50 27.24
CA PRO A 123 1.30 -4.43 28.00
C PRO A 123 2.49 -4.97 28.80
N GLY A 124 3.62 -4.25 28.73
CA GLY A 124 4.83 -4.58 29.50
C GLY A 124 5.71 -5.67 28.90
N GLU A 125 5.32 -6.27 27.77
CA GLU A 125 6.19 -7.11 26.95
C GLU A 125 7.12 -6.25 26.07
N ASP A 126 8.25 -6.84 25.66
CA ASP A 126 9.17 -6.17 24.74
C ASP A 126 8.51 -5.88 23.38
N PRO A 127 8.50 -4.62 22.89
CA PRO A 127 7.79 -4.25 21.66
C PRO A 127 8.23 -5.03 20.43
N ASP A 128 9.53 -5.32 20.30
CA ASP A 128 10.07 -6.06 19.15
C ASP A 128 9.67 -7.55 19.23
N ALA A 129 9.65 -8.13 20.43
CA ALA A 129 9.14 -9.48 20.64
C ALA A 129 7.64 -9.60 20.35
N VAL A 130 6.83 -8.60 20.74
CA VAL A 130 5.39 -8.54 20.42
C VAL A 130 5.16 -8.45 18.92
N LEU A 131 5.92 -7.60 18.23
CA LEU A 131 5.89 -7.48 16.77
C LEU A 131 6.21 -8.81 16.09
N GLN A 132 7.28 -9.49 16.53
CA GLN A 132 7.68 -10.78 15.95
C GLN A 132 6.60 -11.83 16.15
N LYS A 133 6.05 -11.94 17.37
CA LYS A 133 4.97 -12.87 17.70
C LYS A 133 3.71 -12.63 16.85
N PHE A 134 3.35 -11.36 16.65
CA PHE A 134 2.24 -10.99 15.78
C PHE A 134 2.49 -11.44 14.34
N LEU A 135 3.66 -11.11 13.78
CA LEU A 135 4.01 -11.46 12.41
C LEU A 135 4.11 -12.96 12.18
N ASP A 136 4.67 -13.72 13.12
CA ASP A 136 4.73 -15.18 13.06
C ASP A 136 3.32 -15.78 13.00
N THR A 137 2.40 -15.23 13.78
CA THR A 137 1.00 -15.68 13.82
C THR A 137 0.31 -15.43 12.47
N ILE A 138 0.36 -14.20 11.96
CA ILE A 138 -0.32 -13.88 10.69
C ILE A 138 0.34 -14.54 9.48
N ARG A 139 1.67 -14.70 9.48
CA ARG A 139 2.42 -15.40 8.42
C ARG A 139 2.09 -16.89 8.41
N GLY A 140 1.95 -17.53 9.58
CA GLY A 140 1.49 -18.91 9.70
C GLY A 140 0.08 -19.09 9.14
N GLY A 141 -0.84 -18.18 9.48
CA GLY A 141 -2.20 -18.15 8.94
C GLY A 141 -2.23 -17.96 7.42
N ALA A 142 -1.49 -16.99 6.90
CA ALA A 142 -1.39 -16.73 5.46
C ALA A 142 -0.84 -17.94 4.70
N THR A 143 0.26 -18.54 5.17
CA THR A 143 0.88 -19.73 4.56
C THR A 143 -0.10 -20.90 4.50
N THR A 144 -0.84 -21.14 5.57
CA THR A 144 -1.88 -22.18 5.63
C THR A 144 -2.98 -21.89 4.61
N GLY A 145 -3.50 -20.65 4.59
CA GLY A 145 -4.53 -20.23 3.64
C GLY A 145 -4.09 -20.35 2.17
N PHE A 146 -2.83 -20.01 1.83
CA PHE A 146 -2.28 -20.22 0.49
C PHE A 146 -2.26 -21.70 0.10
N SER A 147 -1.83 -22.57 1.01
CA SER A 147 -1.78 -24.02 0.77
C SER A 147 -3.18 -24.60 0.55
N GLU A 148 -4.13 -24.24 1.40
CA GLU A 148 -5.53 -24.69 1.30
C GLU A 148 -6.20 -24.18 0.03
N ALA A 149 -6.06 -22.89 -0.29
CA ALA A 149 -6.60 -22.31 -1.51
C ALA A 149 -6.02 -22.98 -2.77
N ARG A 150 -4.71 -23.26 -2.78
CA ARG A 150 -4.07 -24.02 -3.88
C ARG A 150 -4.62 -25.44 -3.97
N GLY A 151 -4.88 -26.09 -2.82
CA GLY A 151 -5.53 -27.40 -2.74
C GLY A 151 -6.92 -27.40 -3.39
N ILE A 152 -7.76 -26.40 -3.07
CA ILE A 152 -9.09 -26.22 -3.65
C ILE A 152 -8.99 -26.03 -5.17
N LEU A 153 -8.15 -25.10 -5.64
CA LEU A 153 -7.98 -24.82 -7.07
C LEU A 153 -7.44 -26.03 -7.84
N ARG A 154 -6.60 -26.85 -7.21
CA ARG A 154 -6.17 -28.14 -7.78
C ARG A 154 -7.36 -29.10 -7.89
N GLY A 155 -8.19 -29.21 -6.85
CA GLY A 155 -9.39 -30.05 -6.85
C GLY A 155 -10.43 -29.63 -7.91
N LEU A 156 -10.51 -28.32 -8.19
CA LEU A 156 -11.34 -27.77 -9.26
C LEU A 156 -10.73 -27.92 -10.67
N ASN A 157 -9.53 -28.50 -10.77
CA ASN A 157 -8.78 -28.69 -12.02
C ASN A 157 -8.53 -27.37 -12.79
N VAL A 158 -8.41 -26.24 -12.08
CA VAL A 158 -8.12 -24.91 -12.65
C VAL A 158 -6.68 -24.45 -12.39
N LEU A 159 -5.93 -25.19 -11.57
CA LEU A 159 -4.57 -24.84 -11.17
C LEU A 159 -3.53 -25.18 -12.25
N GLY A 160 -3.53 -24.43 -13.34
CA GLY A 160 -2.58 -24.59 -14.45
C GLY A 160 -2.10 -23.24 -15.01
N GLY A 161 -1.00 -23.28 -15.77
CA GLY A 161 -0.42 -22.12 -16.44
C GLY A 161 -0.18 -20.94 -15.48
N ASP A 162 -0.59 -19.75 -15.93
CA ASP A 162 -0.39 -18.49 -15.21
C ASP A 162 -1.06 -18.45 -13.83
N ILE A 163 -2.07 -19.28 -13.57
CA ILE A 163 -2.77 -19.28 -12.27
C ILE A 163 -1.82 -19.77 -11.17
N ALA A 164 -1.10 -20.86 -11.43
CA ALA A 164 -0.16 -21.42 -10.46
C ALA A 164 0.99 -20.45 -10.17
N SER A 165 1.59 -19.88 -11.22
CA SER A 165 2.70 -18.93 -11.06
C SER A 165 2.27 -17.62 -10.41
N ASN A 166 1.07 -17.11 -10.71
CA ASN A 166 0.54 -15.91 -10.07
C ASN A 166 0.28 -16.13 -8.58
N ILE A 167 -0.25 -17.30 -8.19
CA ILE A 167 -0.42 -17.65 -6.77
C ILE A 167 0.93 -17.67 -6.04
N ASP A 168 1.93 -18.32 -6.63
CA ASP A 168 3.27 -18.39 -6.06
C ASP A 168 3.89 -16.99 -5.92
N LYS A 169 3.69 -16.13 -6.92
CA LYS A 169 4.13 -14.72 -6.88
C LYS A 169 3.38 -13.91 -5.82
N THR A 170 2.07 -14.09 -5.67
CA THR A 170 1.29 -13.42 -4.62
C THR A 170 1.81 -13.80 -3.24
N GLN A 171 2.08 -15.08 -3.00
CA GLN A 171 2.63 -15.54 -1.72
C GLN A 171 3.99 -14.90 -1.42
N GLN A 172 4.91 -14.89 -2.39
CA GLN A 172 6.21 -14.25 -2.24
C GLN A 172 6.11 -12.75 -1.89
N LEU A 173 5.17 -12.04 -2.52
CA LEU A 173 4.93 -10.62 -2.26
C LEU A 173 4.31 -10.40 -0.88
N VAL A 174 3.45 -11.31 -0.40
CA VAL A 174 2.92 -11.26 0.97
C VAL A 174 4.03 -11.47 1.99
N ASP A 175 4.89 -12.48 1.80
CA ASP A 175 6.03 -12.75 2.69
C ASP A 175 6.95 -11.53 2.78
N LYS A 176 7.27 -10.93 1.62
CA LYS A 176 8.02 -9.68 1.53
C LYS A 176 7.32 -8.53 2.24
N GLY A 177 6.01 -8.37 2.07
CA GLY A 177 5.25 -7.31 2.73
C GLY A 177 5.29 -7.42 4.26
N TYR A 178 5.30 -8.64 4.79
CA TYR A 178 5.51 -8.88 6.22
C TYR A 178 6.93 -8.56 6.67
N ASP A 179 7.95 -8.87 5.87
CA ASP A 179 9.33 -8.48 6.17
C ASP A 179 9.52 -6.96 6.14
N ASP A 180 8.91 -6.28 5.16
CA ASP A 180 8.91 -4.82 5.06
C ASP A 180 8.20 -4.20 6.28
N PHE A 181 7.08 -4.78 6.71
CA PHE A 181 6.36 -4.34 7.91
C PHE A 181 7.20 -4.52 9.18
N LEU A 182 7.87 -5.66 9.34
CA LEU A 182 8.80 -5.93 10.44
C LEU A 182 9.90 -4.86 10.47
N ALA A 183 10.53 -4.60 9.33
CA ALA A 183 11.62 -3.62 9.22
C ALA A 183 11.16 -2.20 9.58
N ALA A 184 9.95 -1.81 9.18
CA ALA A 184 9.39 -0.50 9.46
C ALA A 184 8.98 -0.28 10.93
N HIS A 185 8.65 -1.36 11.65
CA HIS A 185 8.12 -1.28 13.02
C HIS A 185 9.08 -1.75 14.11
N LYS A 186 10.25 -2.28 13.74
CA LYS A 186 11.32 -2.56 14.70
C LYS A 186 11.79 -1.27 15.36
N SER A 187 12.02 -1.35 16.67
CA SER A 187 12.59 -0.27 17.45
C SER A 187 13.98 0.05 16.91
N LYS A 188 14.19 1.28 16.40
CA LYS A 188 15.53 1.71 15.96
C LYS A 188 16.46 1.69 17.19
N PRO A 189 17.68 1.11 17.10
CA PRO A 189 18.65 1.23 18.18
C PRO A 189 18.90 2.70 18.46
N ALA A 190 18.86 3.10 19.72
CA ALA A 190 19.14 4.45 20.19
C ALA A 190 20.59 4.84 19.84
N ALA A 191 20.81 5.33 18.62
CA ALA A 191 22.07 5.94 18.17
C ALA A 191 21.96 7.47 18.07
N ASP A 192 20.86 8.06 18.55
CA ASP A 192 20.64 9.52 18.54
C ASP A 192 20.31 10.10 19.94
N ALA A 193 20.42 9.30 21.02
CA ALA A 193 20.17 9.76 22.40
C ALA A 193 21.46 10.10 23.19
N ALA A 194 22.60 10.27 22.51
CA ALA A 194 23.89 10.63 23.12
C ALA A 194 24.49 11.93 22.57
N ALA A 195 23.68 12.82 22.00
CA ALA A 195 24.11 14.13 21.51
C ALA A 195 23.16 15.26 21.95
N ALA A 196 22.70 15.23 23.20
CA ALA A 196 21.97 16.33 23.83
C ALA A 196 22.23 16.40 25.34
N ASP A 197 23.49 16.27 25.76
CA ASP A 197 23.93 16.71 27.09
C ASP A 197 25.43 17.04 27.09
N THR A 198 25.82 18.07 26.33
CA THR A 198 27.12 18.75 26.52
C THR A 198 27.14 20.09 25.78
N ALA A 199 26.24 21.00 26.13
CA ALA A 199 26.39 22.42 25.79
C ALA A 199 25.51 23.28 26.72
N GLY A 200 26.05 23.64 27.89
CA GLY A 200 25.44 24.68 28.72
C GLY A 200 25.81 24.58 30.19
N ASP A 201 27.02 25.03 30.56
CA ASP A 201 27.18 26.23 31.38
C ASP A 201 28.69 26.43 31.66
N ALA A 202 29.25 27.45 31.01
CA ALA A 202 30.61 27.91 31.25
C ALA A 202 30.62 28.84 32.45
N ASN A 203 30.99 28.27 33.58
CA ASN A 203 31.73 28.86 34.70
C ASN A 203 32.28 30.29 34.43
N THR A 204 31.75 31.30 35.13
CA THR A 204 32.45 32.52 35.49
C THR A 204 32.27 32.78 36.98
N THR A 205 33.22 32.27 37.78
CA THR A 205 33.44 32.65 39.19
C THR A 205 34.38 33.85 39.29
N VAL A 206 33.89 34.97 39.82
CA VAL A 206 34.67 35.90 40.67
C VAL A 206 33.73 36.53 41.70
N GLY A 207 34.04 36.39 43.00
CA GLY A 207 33.69 37.43 43.99
C GLY A 207 32.76 37.08 45.17
N VAL A 208 33.30 36.41 46.20
CA VAL A 208 33.25 36.78 47.64
C VAL A 208 31.87 37.01 48.33
N VAL A 209 31.50 36.13 49.29
CA VAL A 209 31.39 36.38 50.77
C VAL A 209 30.68 35.20 51.48
N ALA A 210 31.40 34.67 52.47
CA ALA A 210 31.07 33.98 53.72
C ALA A 210 29.63 33.59 54.13
N SER A 211 29.55 32.42 54.81
CA SER A 211 29.09 32.22 56.21
C SER A 211 27.97 31.19 56.47
N ALA A 212 28.36 30.14 57.24
CA ALA A 212 27.56 29.25 58.11
C ALA A 212 26.54 28.29 57.43
N GLY A 213 26.40 27.01 57.73
CA GLY A 213 26.94 26.14 58.79
C GLY A 213 25.86 25.11 59.16
N SER A 214 26.11 23.80 59.00
CA SER A 214 25.48 22.66 59.73
C SER A 214 25.98 21.34 59.08
N LYS A 215 27.02 20.68 59.59
CA LYS A 215 27.02 19.58 60.60
C LYS A 215 26.23 18.30 60.21
N THR A 216 26.97 17.18 60.18
CA THR A 216 26.54 15.82 60.67
C THR A 216 25.76 14.98 59.63
N THR A 217 26.10 13.74 59.21
CA THR A 217 26.99 12.65 59.70
C THR A 217 27.18 11.55 58.63
N ALA A 218 28.33 10.88 58.69
CA ALA A 218 28.59 9.44 58.50
C ALA A 218 28.34 8.71 57.14
N ARG A 219 29.47 8.48 56.44
CA ARG A 219 29.80 7.29 55.64
C ARG A 219 29.92 6.05 56.53
N VAL A 220 29.67 4.84 55.99
CA VAL A 220 30.61 3.70 55.87
C VAL A 220 29.87 2.50 55.25
N ALA A 221 30.34 2.01 54.11
CA ALA A 221 30.21 0.61 53.68
C ALA A 221 31.49 0.23 52.94
N PHE A 222 32.40 -0.43 53.65
CA PHE A 222 33.59 -1.07 53.10
C PHE A 222 33.32 -2.56 52.98
N GLY A 223 33.62 -3.14 51.82
CA GLY A 223 33.54 -4.58 51.58
C GLY A 223 34.72 -5.36 52.16
N LYS A 224 34.51 -6.68 52.29
CA LYS A 224 35.52 -7.75 52.34
C LYS A 224 34.72 -9.07 52.21
N ALA A 225 34.86 -9.91 51.18
CA ALA A 225 36.01 -10.72 50.77
C ALA A 225 36.49 -11.67 51.88
N ALA A 226 35.88 -12.85 51.93
CA ALA A 226 36.50 -14.16 52.19
C ALA A 226 35.53 -15.24 51.74
#